data_AF-A0A7C2QSB7-F1
#
_entry.id   AF-A0A7C2QSB7-F1
#
_cell.length_a   1.000
_cell.length_b   1.000
_cell.length_c   1.000
_cell.angle_alpha   90.00
_cell.angle_beta   90.00
_cell.angle_gamma   90.00
#
_symmetry.space_group_name_H-M   'P 1'
#
loop_
_entity.id
_entity.type
_entity.pdbx_description
1 polymer ?
#
loop_
_entity_poly.entity_id
_entity_poly.type
_entity_poly.pdbx_seq_one_letter_code
_entity_poly.pdbx_strand_id
1 'polypeptide(L)'
;MNRKAALIGAGVLVILVVGILLGRHLFPITHRQASAPPGGNVLLAPAPQLPDTNLLRAEGEAQPPPQEPQKRPPDDIIDYLKHLQRIEAQRQAMQRDLTPAFNAFVNAMAMRATIDEQEMQQRMSAVQQAPQDYSQRWAQLSQMFESKQPPPACQPLHEAYRKMLASTVAYMTKVYLALQQAQTDPNAALQVLSQMQGTASTDVDTQILQANYELQQILDKYDLRRYFPGFVISGDGGLNLRSIFGG
;
A
#
# COMPACT_ATOMS: atom_id res chain seq x y z
N MET A 1 46.02 4.52 18.12
CA MET A 1 45.52 4.87 19.47
C MET A 1 45.51 6.38 19.61
N ASN A 2 44.34 7.03 19.58
CA ASN A 2 44.15 8.41 20.05
C ASN A 2 42.66 8.70 20.28
N ARG A 3 42.39 9.25 21.45
CA ARG A 3 41.09 9.44 22.12
C ARG A 3 40.26 10.55 21.49
N LYS A 4 39.22 10.22 20.72
CA LYS A 4 38.08 11.13 20.42
C LYS A 4 36.73 10.38 20.24
N ALA A 5 36.55 9.27 20.94
CA ALA A 5 35.29 8.53 20.99
C ALA A 5 34.72 8.61 22.41
N ALA A 6 34.17 9.77 22.78
CA ALA A 6 33.40 9.96 24.00
C ALA A 6 32.67 11.31 23.95
N LEU A 7 31.58 11.40 23.17
CA LEU A 7 30.51 12.41 23.31
C LEU A 7 29.36 12.13 22.33
N ILE A 8 28.96 10.85 22.22
CA ILE A 8 27.72 10.43 21.57
C ILE A 8 27.06 9.51 22.59
N GLY A 9 26.16 10.02 23.42
CA GLY A 9 25.59 9.18 24.49
C GLY A 9 24.55 9.77 25.41
N ALA A 10 24.12 11.03 25.28
CA ALA A 10 23.19 11.62 26.26
C ALA A 10 22.00 12.41 25.69
N GLY A 11 21.77 12.40 24.36
CA GLY A 11 20.68 13.18 23.74
C GLY A 11 19.43 12.40 23.35
N VAL A 12 19.48 11.06 23.28
CA VAL A 12 18.44 10.24 22.62
C VAL A 12 17.53 9.51 23.61
N LEU A 13 17.75 9.65 24.93
CA LEU A 13 17.01 8.88 25.95
C LEU A 13 16.02 9.70 26.79
N VAL A 14 15.70 10.94 26.40
CA VAL A 14 14.73 11.79 27.13
C VAL A 14 13.42 12.03 26.37
N ILE A 15 13.37 11.83 25.05
CA ILE A 15 12.14 12.10 24.27
C ILE A 15 11.15 10.91 24.32
N LEU A 16 11.59 9.71 24.68
CA LEU A 16 10.73 8.51 24.71
C LEU A 16 9.93 8.30 26.01
N VAL A 17 10.10 9.15 27.04
CA VAL A 17 9.38 8.97 28.33
C VAL A 17 8.23 9.99 28.54
N VAL A 18 8.19 11.09 27.78
CA VAL A 18 7.14 12.12 27.97
C VAL A 18 5.86 11.82 27.15
N GLY A 19 5.94 11.05 26.06
CA GLY A 19 4.78 10.70 25.24
C GLY A 19 3.82 9.66 25.83
N ILE A 20 4.28 8.82 26.76
CA ILE A 20 3.47 7.72 27.33
C ILE A 20 2.68 8.17 28.59
N LEU A 21 3.00 9.33 29.18
CA LEU A 21 2.34 9.80 30.41
C LEU A 21 1.14 10.75 30.19
N LEU A 22 0.90 11.28 28.98
CA LEU A 22 -0.26 12.16 28.71
C LEU A 22 -1.43 11.48 27.98
N GLY A 23 -1.30 10.24 27.51
CA GLY A 23 -2.38 9.50 26.83
C GLY A 23 -3.35 8.74 27.75
N ARG A 24 -3.10 8.70 29.06
CA ARG A 24 -3.82 7.82 30.01
C ARG A 24 -5.03 8.44 30.73
N HIS A 25 -5.44 9.68 30.40
CA HIS A 25 -6.43 10.40 31.22
C HIS A 25 -7.72 10.85 30.52
N LEU A 26 -7.97 10.53 29.23
CA LEU A 26 -9.13 11.12 28.52
C LEU A 26 -10.11 10.16 27.82
N PHE A 27 -10.06 8.85 28.07
CA PHE A 27 -11.09 7.93 27.57
C PHE A 27 -11.61 7.01 28.68
N PRO A 28 -12.76 7.30 29.32
CA PRO A 28 -13.43 6.32 30.15
C PRO A 28 -14.05 5.25 29.25
N ILE A 29 -13.38 4.11 29.12
CA ILE A 29 -13.95 2.87 28.58
C ILE A 29 -15.01 2.41 29.58
N THR A 30 -16.27 2.66 29.28
CA THR A 30 -17.42 2.12 30.03
C THR A 30 -17.52 0.63 29.72
N HIS A 31 -16.91 -0.21 30.57
CA HIS A 31 -17.19 -1.64 30.61
C HIS A 31 -18.61 -1.86 31.12
N ARG A 32 -19.55 -2.09 30.20
CA ARG A 32 -20.88 -2.61 30.54
C ARG A 32 -20.74 -4.12 30.74
N GLN A 33 -20.41 -4.54 31.96
CA GLN A 33 -20.63 -5.93 32.37
C GLN A 33 -22.13 -6.21 32.27
N ALA A 34 -22.51 -7.16 31.43
CA ALA A 34 -23.85 -7.73 31.46
C ALA A 34 -23.97 -8.57 32.73
N SER A 35 -24.51 -7.97 33.79
CA SER A 35 -25.00 -8.73 34.94
C SER A 35 -26.21 -9.53 34.48
N ALA A 36 -26.10 -10.85 34.48
CA ALA A 36 -27.26 -11.73 34.41
C ALA A 36 -28.22 -11.38 35.55
N PRO A 37 -29.56 -11.38 35.32
CA PRO A 37 -30.53 -11.04 36.35
C PRO A 37 -30.41 -12.00 37.55
N PRO A 38 -30.63 -11.51 38.79
CA PRO A 38 -30.54 -12.33 39.99
C PRO A 38 -31.53 -13.48 39.91
N GLY A 39 -31.04 -14.68 40.21
CA GLY A 39 -31.80 -15.91 40.25
C GLY A 39 -33.05 -15.76 41.11
N GLY A 40 -34.21 -15.92 40.48
CA GLY A 40 -35.45 -16.14 41.19
C GLY A 40 -35.34 -17.42 42.01
N ASN A 41 -35.88 -17.39 43.23
CA ASN A 41 -36.00 -18.52 44.13
C ASN A 41 -36.56 -19.75 43.41
N VAL A 42 -35.69 -20.68 43.03
CA VAL A 42 -36.10 -22.05 42.72
C VAL A 42 -36.17 -22.78 44.04
N LEU A 43 -37.39 -23.09 44.47
CA LEU A 43 -37.66 -24.00 45.58
C LEU A 43 -36.86 -25.29 45.34
N LEU A 44 -35.97 -25.61 46.28
CA LEU A 44 -35.23 -26.87 46.28
C LEU A 44 -36.25 -28.00 46.51
N ALA A 45 -36.72 -28.64 45.45
CA ALA A 45 -37.47 -29.88 45.57
C ALA A 45 -36.49 -31.00 45.97
N PRO A 46 -36.80 -31.82 46.98
CA PRO A 46 -35.96 -32.97 47.34
C PRO A 46 -35.77 -33.89 46.13
N ALA A 47 -34.54 -34.35 45.90
CA ALA A 47 -34.22 -35.29 44.83
C ALA A 47 -35.04 -36.59 45.00
N PRO A 48 -35.67 -37.13 43.93
CA PRO A 48 -36.27 -38.45 43.98
C PRO A 48 -35.17 -39.50 44.09
N GLN A 49 -35.27 -40.38 45.10
CA GLN A 49 -34.46 -41.60 45.15
C GLN A 49 -34.99 -42.56 44.07
N LEU A 50 -34.19 -42.78 43.03
CA LEU A 50 -34.47 -43.79 42.02
C LEU A 50 -33.90 -45.14 42.48
N PRO A 51 -34.65 -46.25 42.37
CA PRO A 51 -34.16 -47.57 42.73
C PRO A 51 -33.11 -48.06 41.73
N ASP A 52 -32.08 -48.72 42.25
CA ASP A 52 -30.97 -49.33 41.52
C ASP A 52 -31.49 -50.26 40.41
N THR A 53 -31.49 -49.76 39.19
CA THR A 53 -31.76 -50.58 38.01
C THR A 53 -30.56 -50.45 37.09
N ASN A 54 -29.79 -51.54 37.00
CA ASN A 54 -28.75 -51.76 36.01
C ASN A 54 -29.32 -51.50 34.61
N LEU A 55 -28.96 -50.37 34.00
CA LEU A 55 -29.16 -50.12 32.58
C LEU A 55 -27.79 -49.85 31.97
N LEU A 56 -27.43 -50.69 30.99
CA LEU A 56 -26.22 -50.56 30.19
C LEU A 56 -26.08 -49.12 29.67
N ARG A 57 -24.97 -48.48 30.02
CA ARG A 57 -24.52 -47.22 29.42
C ARG A 57 -24.06 -47.53 28.00
N ALA A 58 -24.91 -47.24 27.02
CA ALA A 58 -24.47 -47.10 25.64
C ALA A 58 -23.63 -45.81 25.56
N GLU A 59 -22.33 -45.95 25.28
CA GLU A 59 -21.49 -44.84 24.84
C GLU A 59 -22.05 -44.30 23.53
N GLY A 60 -22.79 -43.20 23.63
CA GLY A 60 -23.15 -42.42 22.45
C GLY A 60 -21.86 -41.91 21.82
N GLU A 61 -21.58 -42.35 20.59
CA GLU A 61 -20.52 -41.80 19.78
C GLU A 61 -20.65 -40.27 19.78
N ALA A 62 -19.57 -39.60 20.20
CA ALA A 62 -19.50 -38.15 20.19
C ALA A 62 -19.76 -37.67 18.75
N GLN A 63 -20.88 -36.98 18.54
CA GLN A 63 -21.15 -36.35 17.26
C GLN A 63 -19.95 -35.44 16.92
N PRO A 64 -19.37 -35.55 15.72
CA PRO A 64 -18.28 -34.67 15.31
C PRO A 64 -18.76 -33.22 15.45
N PRO A 65 -17.90 -32.31 15.94
CA PRO A 65 -18.28 -30.92 16.14
C PRO A 65 -18.84 -30.35 14.82
N PRO A 66 -19.88 -29.51 14.85
CA PRO A 66 -20.40 -28.86 13.66
C PRO A 66 -19.24 -28.21 12.90
N GLN A 67 -18.98 -28.67 11.67
CA GLN A 67 -18.05 -27.98 10.80
C GLN A 67 -18.64 -26.58 10.56
N GLU A 68 -17.98 -25.55 11.08
CA GLU A 68 -18.32 -24.17 10.75
C GLU A 68 -18.31 -24.07 9.22
N PRO A 69 -19.39 -23.57 8.59
CA PRO A 69 -19.43 -23.42 7.15
C PRO A 69 -18.24 -22.56 6.74
N GLN A 70 -17.36 -23.11 5.88
CA GLN A 70 -16.23 -22.38 5.33
C GLN A 70 -16.74 -21.04 4.82
N LYS A 71 -16.34 -19.97 5.49
CA LYS A 71 -16.79 -18.61 5.20
C LYS A 71 -16.25 -18.26 3.82
N ARG A 72 -17.07 -18.47 2.79
CA ARG A 72 -16.70 -18.10 1.43
C ARG A 72 -16.41 -16.59 1.46
N PRO A 73 -15.26 -16.15 0.95
CA PRO A 73 -14.94 -14.73 0.93
C PRO A 73 -16.01 -13.94 0.17
N PRO A 74 -16.35 -12.71 0.60
CA PRO A 74 -17.39 -11.92 -0.05
C PRO A 74 -17.04 -11.61 -1.50
N ASP A 75 -17.94 -11.96 -2.44
CA ASP A 75 -17.72 -11.83 -3.88
C ASP A 75 -17.52 -10.36 -4.30
N ASP A 76 -18.21 -9.42 -3.64
CA ASP A 76 -18.10 -7.98 -3.88
C ASP A 76 -16.69 -7.45 -3.57
N ILE A 77 -16.07 -7.94 -2.49
CA ILE A 77 -14.68 -7.61 -2.12
C ILE A 77 -13.71 -8.19 -3.14
N ILE A 78 -13.88 -9.47 -3.51
CA ILE A 78 -13.04 -10.11 -4.52
C ILE A 78 -13.10 -9.34 -5.84
N ASP A 79 -14.31 -9.00 -6.29
CA ASP A 79 -14.51 -8.30 -7.55
C ASP A 79 -13.93 -6.89 -7.51
N TYR A 80 -13.98 -6.21 -6.37
CA TYR A 80 -13.33 -4.92 -6.19
C TYR A 80 -11.80 -5.04 -6.19
N LEU A 81 -11.22 -6.02 -5.50
CA LEU A 81 -9.77 -6.24 -5.49
C LEU A 81 -9.23 -6.63 -6.88
N LYS A 82 -9.98 -7.44 -7.66
CA LYS A 82 -9.65 -7.71 -9.07
C LYS A 82 -9.66 -6.45 -9.92
N HIS A 83 -10.63 -5.57 -9.69
CA HIS A 83 -10.65 -4.25 -10.34
C HIS A 83 -9.39 -3.47 -10.02
N LEU A 84 -9.06 -3.36 -8.73
CA LEU A 84 -7.87 -2.65 -8.26
C LEU A 84 -6.57 -3.23 -8.86
N GLN A 85 -6.46 -4.56 -8.95
CA GLN A 85 -5.32 -5.24 -9.55
C GLN A 85 -5.15 -4.91 -11.04
N ARG A 86 -6.26 -4.77 -11.79
CA ARG A 86 -6.19 -4.34 -13.20
C ARG A 86 -5.74 -2.89 -13.33
N ILE A 87 -6.23 -2.00 -12.47
CA ILE A 87 -5.79 -0.60 -12.45
C ILE A 87 -4.30 -0.52 -12.12
N GLU A 88 -3.83 -1.28 -11.12
CA GLU A 88 -2.42 -1.33 -10.74
C GLU A 88 -1.53 -1.86 -11.87
N ALA A 89 -1.96 -2.92 -12.57
CA ALA A 89 -1.22 -3.45 -13.71
C ALA A 89 -1.07 -2.41 -14.85
N GLN A 90 -2.14 -1.67 -15.15
CA GLN A 90 -2.10 -0.60 -16.15
C GLN A 90 -1.24 0.58 -15.71
N ARG A 91 -1.32 0.97 -14.42
CA ARG A 91 -0.46 1.98 -13.81
C ARG A 91 1.02 1.64 -14.02
N GLN A 92 1.40 0.41 -13.69
CA GLN A 92 2.78 -0.05 -13.85
C GLN A 92 3.22 -0.10 -15.32
N ALA A 93 2.36 -0.57 -16.22
CA ALA A 93 2.66 -0.58 -17.65
C ALA A 93 2.97 0.84 -18.17
N MET A 94 2.16 1.83 -17.81
CA MET A 94 2.39 3.23 -18.20
C MET A 94 3.70 3.79 -17.64
N GLN A 95 4.07 3.42 -16.40
CA GLN A 95 5.38 3.82 -15.87
C GLN A 95 6.54 3.20 -16.66
N ARG A 96 6.42 1.92 -17.01
CA ARG A 96 7.44 1.20 -17.79
C ARG A 96 7.59 1.75 -19.21
N ASP A 97 6.52 2.26 -19.80
CA ASP A 97 6.55 2.89 -21.13
C ASP A 97 7.48 4.13 -21.18
N LEU A 98 7.66 4.85 -20.07
CA LEU A 98 8.58 5.99 -20.00
C LEU A 98 10.02 5.63 -19.63
N THR A 99 10.28 4.44 -19.11
CA THR A 99 11.62 4.02 -18.68
C THR A 99 12.68 4.13 -19.79
N PRO A 100 12.43 3.74 -21.05
CA PRO A 100 13.42 3.87 -22.12
C PRO A 100 13.79 5.32 -22.42
N ALA A 101 12.79 6.20 -22.56
CA ALA A 101 12.99 7.62 -22.80
C ALA A 101 13.78 8.29 -21.66
N PHE A 102 13.43 7.95 -20.43
CA PHE A 102 14.10 8.47 -19.25
C PHE A 102 15.57 8.01 -19.16
N ASN A 103 15.83 6.72 -19.34
CA ASN A 103 17.20 6.19 -19.29
C ASN A 103 18.06 6.73 -20.42
N ALA A 104 17.49 6.87 -21.62
CA ALA A 104 18.17 7.47 -22.76
C ALA A 104 18.60 8.92 -22.46
N PHE A 105 17.69 9.71 -21.88
CA PHE A 105 17.98 11.08 -21.45
C PHE A 105 19.13 11.13 -20.43
N VAL A 106 19.04 10.37 -19.34
CA VAL A 106 20.07 10.40 -18.30
C VAL A 106 21.42 9.94 -18.83
N ASN A 107 21.46 8.86 -19.62
CA ASN A 107 22.70 8.35 -20.21
C ASN A 107 23.34 9.37 -21.17
N ALA A 108 22.55 10.06 -21.99
CA ALA A 108 23.04 11.12 -22.85
C ALA A 108 23.64 12.27 -22.03
N MET A 109 22.95 12.70 -20.96
CA MET A 109 23.42 13.79 -20.10
C MET A 109 24.70 13.42 -19.33
N ALA A 110 24.84 12.18 -18.89
CA ALA A 110 26.06 11.70 -18.21
C ALA A 110 27.30 11.73 -19.13
N MET A 111 27.10 11.51 -20.43
CA MET A 111 28.18 11.45 -21.42
C MET A 111 28.37 12.75 -22.20
N ARG A 112 27.60 13.81 -21.93
CA ARG A 112 27.59 15.04 -22.76
C ARG A 112 28.97 15.67 -22.97
N ALA A 113 29.88 15.50 -22.00
CA ALA A 113 31.22 16.09 -22.06
C ALA A 113 32.17 15.29 -22.96
N THR A 114 31.79 14.08 -23.37
CA THR A 114 32.64 13.12 -24.09
C THR A 114 32.10 12.76 -25.48
N ILE A 115 30.89 13.20 -25.83
CA ILE A 115 30.22 12.88 -27.10
C ILE A 115 29.97 14.16 -27.89
N ASP A 116 29.88 14.04 -29.21
CA ASP A 116 29.48 15.14 -30.09
C ASP A 116 27.95 15.30 -30.18
N GLU A 117 27.51 16.37 -30.85
CA GLU A 117 26.10 16.71 -31.02
C GLU A 117 25.32 15.62 -31.79
N GLN A 118 25.97 14.95 -32.75
CA GLN A 118 25.33 13.91 -33.56
C GLN A 118 25.06 12.65 -32.72
N GLU A 119 26.04 12.21 -31.94
CA GLU A 119 25.90 11.09 -31.03
C GLU A 119 24.90 11.43 -29.90
N MET A 120 24.92 12.67 -29.39
CA MET A 120 23.93 13.14 -28.42
C MET A 120 22.50 13.04 -28.97
N GLN A 121 22.28 13.51 -30.20
CA GLN A 121 20.96 13.43 -30.84
C GLN A 121 20.50 11.98 -31.06
N GLN A 122 21.42 11.09 -31.45
CA GLN A 122 21.11 9.66 -31.60
C GLN A 122 20.71 9.02 -30.27
N ARG A 123 21.44 9.31 -29.19
CA ARG A 123 21.14 8.81 -27.84
C ARG A 123 19.82 9.36 -27.30
N MET A 124 19.45 10.59 -27.68
CA MET A 124 18.18 11.23 -27.31
C MET A 124 16.98 10.76 -28.15
N SER A 125 17.16 9.91 -29.18
CA SER A 125 16.07 9.47 -30.06
C SER A 125 14.92 8.77 -29.32
N ALA A 126 15.20 8.00 -28.26
CA ALA A 126 14.18 7.35 -27.45
C ALA A 126 13.32 8.35 -26.64
N VAL A 127 13.82 9.56 -26.38
CA VAL A 127 13.04 10.64 -25.74
C VAL A 127 11.90 11.09 -26.65
N GLN A 128 12.14 11.10 -27.97
CA GLN A 128 11.14 11.45 -28.99
C GLN A 128 10.05 10.36 -29.13
N GLN A 129 10.33 9.14 -28.67
CA GLN A 129 9.40 8.01 -28.70
C GLN A 129 8.51 7.92 -27.45
N ALA A 130 8.61 8.88 -26.52
CA ALA A 130 7.70 8.95 -25.39
C ALA A 130 6.24 9.04 -25.89
N PRO A 131 5.29 8.29 -25.30
CA PRO A 131 3.91 8.28 -25.76
C PRO A 131 3.29 9.69 -25.74
N GLN A 132 2.78 10.17 -26.88
CA GLN A 132 2.20 11.53 -26.99
C GLN A 132 0.87 11.66 -26.22
N ASP A 133 0.17 10.54 -26.04
CA ASP A 133 -1.11 10.42 -25.33
C ASP A 133 -0.95 10.16 -23.83
N TYR A 134 0.27 10.30 -23.29
CA TYR A 134 0.60 9.92 -21.92
C TYR A 134 -0.34 10.51 -20.86
N SER A 135 -0.58 11.83 -20.90
CA SER A 135 -1.49 12.50 -19.96
C SER A 135 -2.95 12.03 -20.10
N GLN A 136 -3.40 11.72 -21.32
CA GLN A 136 -4.74 11.21 -21.57
C GLN A 136 -4.91 9.80 -20.99
N ARG A 137 -3.90 8.94 -21.14
CA ARG A 137 -3.91 7.57 -20.57
C ARG A 137 -4.03 7.60 -19.04
N TRP A 138 -3.34 8.53 -18.37
CA TRP A 138 -3.48 8.71 -16.92
C TRP A 138 -4.87 9.21 -16.50
N ALA A 139 -5.46 10.15 -17.25
CA ALA A 139 -6.82 10.61 -16.99
C ALA A 139 -7.83 9.46 -17.14
N GLN A 140 -7.67 8.64 -18.18
CA GLN A 140 -8.50 7.46 -18.41
C GLN A 140 -8.33 6.42 -17.28
N LEU A 141 -7.11 6.18 -16.80
CA LEU A 141 -6.87 5.27 -15.67
C LEU A 141 -7.60 5.75 -14.41
N SER A 142 -7.52 7.04 -14.09
CA SER A 142 -8.24 7.63 -12.95
C SER A 142 -9.76 7.45 -13.11
N GLN A 143 -10.32 7.67 -14.30
CA GLN A 143 -11.74 7.44 -14.56
C GLN A 143 -12.14 5.97 -14.41
N MET A 144 -11.33 5.04 -14.93
CA MET A 144 -11.55 3.60 -14.77
C MET A 144 -11.46 3.18 -13.31
N PHE A 145 -10.56 3.76 -12.53
CA PHE A 145 -10.48 3.51 -11.09
C PHE A 145 -11.79 3.92 -10.39
N GLU A 146 -12.27 5.13 -10.65
CA GLU A 146 -13.50 5.69 -10.06
C GLU A 146 -14.79 5.04 -10.58
N SER A 147 -14.75 4.32 -11.72
CA SER A 147 -15.94 3.72 -12.32
C SER A 147 -16.55 2.57 -11.51
N LYS A 148 -15.84 2.06 -10.50
CA LYS A 148 -16.32 0.99 -9.62
C LYS A 148 -16.39 1.48 -8.18
N GLN A 149 -17.61 1.52 -7.64
CA GLN A 149 -17.80 1.86 -6.23
C GLN A 149 -17.21 0.78 -5.32
N PRO A 150 -16.42 1.16 -4.29
CA PRO A 150 -15.87 0.20 -3.35
C PRO A 150 -16.95 -0.29 -2.36
N PRO A 151 -16.94 -1.59 -2.00
CA PRO A 151 -17.69 -2.08 -0.85
C PRO A 151 -17.31 -1.32 0.43
N PRO A 152 -18.20 -1.21 1.44
CA PRO A 152 -17.91 -0.47 2.68
C PRO A 152 -16.61 -0.90 3.37
N ALA A 153 -16.30 -2.20 3.34
CA ALA A 153 -15.06 -2.74 3.89
C ALA A 153 -13.81 -2.22 3.16
N CYS A 154 -13.90 -1.95 1.86
CA CYS A 154 -12.79 -1.51 1.01
C CYS A 154 -12.65 0.02 0.91
N GLN A 155 -13.52 0.80 1.56
CA GLN A 155 -13.47 2.26 1.50
C GLN A 155 -12.12 2.86 1.93
N PRO A 156 -11.50 2.43 3.06
CA PRO A 156 -10.19 2.96 3.46
C PRO A 156 -9.09 2.68 2.41
N LEU A 157 -9.08 1.47 1.86
CA LEU A 157 -8.18 1.08 0.77
C LEU A 157 -8.41 1.93 -0.48
N HIS A 158 -9.67 2.13 -0.87
CA HIS A 158 -10.01 2.95 -2.02
C HIS A 158 -9.48 4.39 -1.86
N GLU A 159 -9.70 5.01 -0.71
CA GLU A 159 -9.21 6.37 -0.45
C GLU A 159 -7.69 6.45 -0.43
N ALA A 160 -7.02 5.49 0.19
CA ALA A 160 -5.56 5.42 0.22
C ALA A 160 -4.98 5.24 -1.19
N TYR A 161 -5.55 4.32 -1.98
CA TYR A 161 -5.15 4.11 -3.36
C TYR A 161 -5.42 5.34 -4.24
N ARG A 162 -6.56 6.03 -4.06
CA ARG A 162 -6.88 7.27 -4.79
C ARG A 162 -5.82 8.35 -4.57
N LYS A 163 -5.40 8.56 -3.31
CA LYS A 163 -4.32 9.51 -2.96
C LYS A 163 -2.99 9.10 -3.60
N MET A 164 -2.65 7.82 -3.52
CA MET A 164 -1.45 7.25 -4.15
C MET A 164 -1.47 7.45 -5.68
N LEU A 165 -2.59 7.14 -6.34
CA LEU A 165 -2.75 7.30 -7.78
C LEU A 165 -2.62 8.76 -8.20
N ALA A 166 -3.27 9.68 -7.49
CA ALA A 166 -3.16 11.11 -7.77
C ALA A 166 -1.72 11.64 -7.62
N SER A 167 -1.03 11.22 -6.55
CA SER A 167 0.39 11.55 -6.33
C SER A 167 1.27 11.00 -7.46
N THR A 168 1.03 9.75 -7.87
CA THR A 168 1.74 9.12 -8.98
C THR A 168 1.49 9.85 -10.30
N VAL A 169 0.24 10.22 -10.62
CA VAL A 169 -0.09 10.98 -11.84
C VAL A 169 0.65 12.32 -11.84
N ALA A 170 0.63 13.06 -10.73
CA ALA A 170 1.31 14.34 -10.62
C ALA A 170 2.84 14.20 -10.83
N TYR A 171 3.44 13.19 -10.19
CA TYR A 171 4.86 12.88 -10.34
C TYR A 171 5.22 12.49 -11.78
N MET A 172 4.51 11.52 -12.36
CA MET A 172 4.80 11.00 -13.69
C MET A 172 4.55 12.02 -14.79
N THR A 173 3.56 12.90 -14.62
CA THR A 173 3.32 14.01 -15.56
C THR A 173 4.48 15.00 -15.55
N LYS A 174 5.06 15.31 -14.38
CA LYS A 174 6.25 16.16 -14.31
C LYS A 174 7.46 15.52 -14.99
N VAL A 175 7.68 14.21 -14.80
CA VAL A 175 8.74 13.46 -15.50
C VAL A 175 8.54 13.55 -17.01
N TYR A 176 7.32 13.29 -17.50
CA TYR A 176 6.99 13.36 -18.92
C TYR A 176 7.25 14.74 -19.51
N LEU A 177 6.79 15.81 -18.85
CA LEU A 177 7.01 17.18 -19.31
C LEU A 177 8.50 17.56 -19.33
N ALA A 178 9.28 17.09 -18.35
CA ALA A 178 10.73 17.29 -18.37
C ALA A 178 11.39 16.57 -19.56
N LEU A 179 10.95 15.36 -19.90
CA LEU A 179 11.43 14.65 -21.09
C LEU A 179 11.02 15.35 -22.40
N GLN A 180 9.83 15.95 -22.45
CA GLN A 180 9.47 16.80 -23.59
C GLN A 180 10.38 18.04 -23.68
N GLN A 181 10.62 18.71 -22.56
CA GLN A 181 11.53 19.86 -22.48
C GLN A 181 12.95 19.50 -22.90
N ALA A 182 13.41 18.28 -22.61
CA ALA A 182 14.75 17.80 -22.95
C ALA A 182 15.07 17.83 -24.44
N GLN A 183 14.05 17.87 -25.32
CA GLN A 183 14.25 17.97 -26.77
C GLN A 183 14.70 19.37 -27.21
N THR A 184 14.40 20.40 -26.42
CA THR A 184 14.75 21.80 -26.71
C THR A 184 15.77 22.38 -25.72
N ASP A 185 15.71 21.95 -24.46
CA ASP A 185 16.62 22.36 -23.40
C ASP A 185 16.91 21.18 -22.44
N PRO A 186 17.93 20.36 -22.78
CA PRO A 186 18.36 19.24 -21.95
C PRO A 186 18.79 19.64 -20.53
N ASN A 187 19.30 20.86 -20.35
CA ASN A 187 19.79 21.34 -19.05
C ASN A 187 18.64 21.68 -18.11
N ALA A 188 17.63 22.41 -18.62
CA ALA A 188 16.42 22.69 -17.86
C ALA A 188 15.68 21.41 -17.46
N ALA A 189 15.59 20.44 -18.38
CA ALA A 189 15.01 19.13 -18.08
C ALA A 189 15.76 18.40 -16.95
N LEU A 190 17.10 18.38 -17.00
CA LEU A 190 17.93 17.77 -15.97
C LEU A 190 17.74 18.45 -14.61
N GLN A 191 17.61 19.78 -14.59
CA GLN A 191 17.37 20.55 -13.37
C GLN A 191 16.00 20.23 -12.75
N VAL A 192 14.95 20.08 -13.56
CA VAL A 192 13.62 19.68 -13.06
C VAL A 192 13.68 18.27 -12.47
N LEU A 193 14.28 17.32 -13.19
CA LEU A 193 14.36 15.92 -12.76
C LEU A 193 15.21 15.75 -11.49
N SER A 194 16.29 16.50 -11.33
CA SER A 194 17.12 16.46 -10.11
C SER A 194 16.38 17.00 -8.89
N GLN A 195 15.57 18.06 -9.03
CA GLN A 195 14.75 18.59 -7.93
C GLN A 195 13.68 17.60 -7.45
N MET A 196 13.21 16.70 -8.32
CA MET A 196 12.17 15.72 -7.99
C MET A 196 12.67 14.55 -7.13
N GLN A 197 13.99 14.33 -7.06
CA GLN A 197 14.61 13.20 -6.36
C GLN A 197 14.28 13.16 -4.85
N GLY A 198 14.10 14.32 -4.22
CA GLY A 198 13.93 14.43 -2.76
C GLY A 198 12.49 14.46 -2.28
N THR A 199 11.69 15.40 -2.79
CA THR A 199 10.36 15.71 -2.25
C THR A 199 9.28 14.85 -2.88
N ALA A 200 9.23 14.81 -4.22
CA ALA A 200 8.15 14.15 -4.94
C ALA A 200 8.21 12.61 -4.82
N SER A 201 9.40 12.02 -4.73
CA SER A 201 9.56 10.58 -4.48
C SER A 201 9.08 10.18 -3.08
N THR A 202 9.39 10.97 -2.05
CA THR A 202 9.04 10.65 -0.65
C THR A 202 7.52 10.68 -0.43
N ASP A 203 6.82 11.62 -1.08
CA ASP A 203 5.37 11.70 -1.00
C ASP A 203 4.71 10.46 -1.62
N VAL A 204 5.17 10.04 -2.82
CA VAL A 204 4.66 8.84 -3.51
C VAL A 204 4.94 7.59 -2.68
N ASP A 205 6.16 7.43 -2.16
CA ASP A 205 6.56 6.28 -1.32
C ASP A 205 5.64 6.17 -0.09
N THR A 206 5.36 7.29 0.58
CA THR A 206 4.47 7.33 1.75
C THR A 206 3.06 6.90 1.40
N GLN A 207 2.52 7.35 0.26
CA GLN A 207 1.17 6.95 -0.16
C GLN A 207 1.10 5.47 -0.57
N ILE A 208 2.17 4.93 -1.17
CA ILE A 208 2.27 3.49 -1.49
C ILE A 208 2.24 2.65 -0.22
N LEU A 209 3.01 3.04 0.81
CA LEU A 209 3.03 2.33 2.09
C LEU A 209 1.65 2.34 2.75
N GLN A 210 0.96 3.49 2.76
CA GLN A 210 -0.39 3.58 3.30
C GLN A 210 -1.38 2.70 2.53
N ALA A 211 -1.35 2.74 1.19
CA ALA A 211 -2.27 1.95 0.38
C ALA A 211 -1.99 0.44 0.52
N ASN A 212 -0.72 0.02 0.63
CA ASN A 212 -0.37 -1.36 0.93
C ASN A 212 -0.82 -1.79 2.32
N TYR A 213 -0.68 -0.93 3.32
CA TYR A 213 -1.18 -1.21 4.67
C TYR A 213 -2.68 -1.54 4.62
N GLU A 214 -3.50 -0.68 4.00
CA GLU A 214 -4.94 -0.93 3.87
C GLU A 214 -5.24 -2.19 3.04
N LEU A 215 -4.45 -2.48 2.00
CA LEU A 215 -4.60 -3.70 1.21
C LEU A 215 -4.36 -4.95 2.06
N GLN A 216 -3.30 -4.97 2.86
CA GLN A 216 -3.00 -6.10 3.74
C GLN A 216 -4.10 -6.29 4.79
N GLN A 217 -4.67 -5.21 5.34
CA GLN A 217 -5.80 -5.31 6.27
C GLN A 217 -7.00 -6.02 5.64
N ILE A 218 -7.33 -5.74 4.37
CA ILE A 218 -8.41 -6.43 3.66
C ILE A 218 -8.05 -7.88 3.35
N LEU A 219 -6.83 -8.14 2.88
CA LEU A 219 -6.39 -9.49 2.55
C LEU A 219 -6.42 -10.41 3.78
N ASP A 220 -6.04 -9.88 4.95
CA ASP A 220 -5.99 -10.62 6.21
C ASP A 220 -7.39 -10.83 6.80
N LYS A 221 -8.21 -9.78 6.82
CA LYS A 221 -9.56 -9.84 7.40
C LYS A 221 -10.46 -10.87 6.73
N TYR A 222 -10.26 -11.13 5.43
CA TYR A 222 -11.10 -12.02 4.63
C TYR A 222 -10.37 -13.29 4.14
N ASP A 223 -9.16 -13.58 4.64
CA ASP A 223 -8.31 -14.72 4.21
C ASP A 223 -8.14 -14.81 2.68
N LEU A 224 -7.91 -13.64 2.06
CA LEU A 224 -7.87 -13.48 0.60
C LEU A 224 -6.45 -13.64 0.01
N ARG A 225 -5.42 -13.86 0.83
CA ARG A 225 -4.04 -14.02 0.35
C ARG A 225 -3.87 -15.15 -0.67
N ARG A 226 -4.66 -16.22 -0.54
CA ARG A 226 -4.68 -17.35 -1.49
C ARG A 226 -5.31 -16.98 -2.83
N TYR A 227 -6.24 -16.03 -2.83
CA TYR A 227 -6.93 -15.55 -4.04
C TYR A 227 -6.12 -14.47 -4.77
N PHE A 228 -5.32 -13.70 -4.05
CA PHE A 228 -4.50 -12.62 -4.59
C PHE A 228 -3.02 -12.82 -4.22
N PRO A 229 -2.39 -13.92 -4.70
CA PRO A 229 -1.00 -14.22 -4.36
C PRO A 229 -0.08 -13.12 -4.89
N GLY A 230 0.73 -12.55 -4.00
CA GLY A 230 1.69 -11.50 -4.34
C GLY A 230 1.06 -10.17 -4.78
N PHE A 231 -0.23 -9.95 -4.54
CA PHE A 231 -0.84 -8.66 -4.86
C PHE A 231 -0.32 -7.59 -3.91
N VAL A 232 0.44 -6.66 -4.48
CA VAL A 232 0.99 -5.49 -3.81
C VAL A 232 0.82 -4.28 -4.71
N ILE A 233 0.64 -3.12 -4.10
CA ILE A 233 0.72 -1.83 -4.80
C ILE A 233 2.21 -1.54 -4.92
N SER A 234 2.72 -1.62 -6.14
CA SER A 234 4.15 -1.55 -6.38
C SER A 234 4.63 -0.11 -6.43
N GLY A 235 5.93 0.07 -6.24
CA GLY A 235 6.60 1.35 -6.41
C GLY A 235 6.59 1.89 -7.84
N ASP A 236 7.51 2.81 -8.05
CA ASP A 236 7.89 3.57 -9.25
C ASP A 236 8.12 2.79 -10.56
N GLY A 237 7.86 1.48 -10.61
CA GLY A 237 7.80 0.71 -11.86
C GLY A 237 9.10 0.66 -12.66
N GLY A 238 10.24 1.01 -12.02
CA GLY A 238 11.56 1.11 -12.66
C GLY A 238 12.07 2.53 -12.91
N LEU A 239 11.28 3.58 -12.62
CA LEU A 239 11.68 4.98 -12.72
C LEU A 239 12.12 5.54 -11.36
N ASN A 240 13.19 4.96 -10.83
CA ASN A 240 13.72 5.34 -9.52
C ASN A 240 14.75 6.47 -9.66
N LEU A 241 14.27 7.72 -9.61
CA LEU A 241 15.12 8.92 -9.67
C LEU A 241 16.20 8.93 -8.57
N ARG A 242 15.91 8.38 -7.39
CA ARG A 242 16.86 8.31 -6.28
C ARG A 242 18.06 7.43 -6.62
N SER A 243 17.83 6.26 -7.21
CA SER A 243 18.89 5.34 -7.60
C SER A 243 19.79 5.87 -8.72
N ILE A 244 19.25 6.74 -9.57
CA ILE A 244 19.91 7.22 -10.78
C ILE A 244 20.69 8.52 -10.53
N PHE A 245 20.21 9.41 -9.67
CA PHE A 245 20.87 10.68 -9.35
C PHE A 245 21.51 10.73 -7.95
N GLY A 246 21.35 9.68 -7.13
CA GLY A 246 21.75 9.65 -5.72
C GLY A 246 23.01 8.83 -5.44
N GLY A 247 24.05 9.04 -6.24
CA GLY A 247 25.42 8.57 -5.94
C GLY A 247 26.10 9.48 -4.93
#